data_AF-A0A161GLC2-F1
#
_entry.id   AF-A0A161GLC2-F1
#
_cell.length_a   1.000
_cell.length_b   1.000
_cell.length_c   1.000
_cell.angle_alpha   90.00
_cell.angle_beta   90.00
_cell.angle_gamma   90.00
#
_symmetry.space_group_name_H-M   'P 1'
#
loop_
_entity.id
_entity.type
_entity.pdbx_description
1 polymer ?
#
loop_
_entity_poly.entity_id
_entity_poly.type
_entity_poly.pdbx_seq_one_letter_code
_entity_poly.pdbx_strand_id
1 'polypeptide(L)' 'MLELLRAACPEDRLVTFARAVSTPDQAIRTVALSEARPEMADMRTVVIVGNSQTRRVGAWVYSPRSAP' A
#
# COMPACT_ATOMS: atom_id res chain seq x y z
N MET A 1 -7.41 -3.93 -11.63
CA MET A 1 -7.45 -3.21 -10.34
C MET A 1 -6.62 -1.93 -10.36
N LEU A 2 -5.30 -1.99 -10.59
CA LEU A 2 -4.45 -0.80 -10.54
C LEU A 2 -4.91 0.33 -11.48
N GLU A 3 -5.36 0.00 -12.70
CA GLU A 3 -5.93 0.99 -13.63
C GLU A 3 -7.13 1.75 -13.06
N LEU A 4 -8.06 1.05 -12.39
CA LEU A 4 -9.20 1.69 -11.74
C LEU A 4 -8.75 2.59 -10.58
N LEU A 5 -7.77 2.14 -9.79
CA LEU A 5 -7.22 2.93 -8.70
C LEU A 5 -6.51 4.19 -9.23
N ARG A 6 -5.75 4.08 -10.31
CA ARG A 6 -5.07 5.22 -10.96
C ARG A 6 -6.06 6.24 -11.51
N ALA A 7 -7.22 5.80 -11.98
CA ALA A 7 -8.29 6.70 -12.41
C ALA A 7 -8.98 7.41 -11.23
N ALA A 8 -9.02 6.79 -10.04
CA ALA A 8 -9.81 7.26 -8.91
C ALA A 8 -9.00 7.90 -7.77
N CYS A 9 -7.68 7.74 -7.75
CA CYS A 9 -6.82 8.16 -6.64
C CYS A 9 -5.61 8.97 -7.14
N PRO A 10 -5.08 9.87 -6.29
CA PRO A 10 -3.79 10.53 -6.53
C PRO A 10 -2.65 9.53 -6.75
N GLU A 11 -1.65 9.94 -7.53
CA GLU A 11 -0.48 9.12 -7.88
C GLU A 11 0.41 8.76 -6.69
N ASP A 12 0.45 9.62 -5.67
CA ASP A 12 1.21 9.47 -4.43
C ASP A 12 0.50 8.60 -3.39
N ARG A 13 -0.73 8.12 -3.70
CA ARG A 13 -1.49 7.24 -2.81
C ARG A 13 -0.64 6.03 -2.42
N LEU A 14 -0.42 5.85 -1.12
CA LEU A 14 0.36 4.73 -0.62
C LEU A 14 -0.39 3.40 -0.78
N VAL A 15 0.31 2.43 -1.38
CA VAL A 15 -0.14 1.04 -1.55
C VAL A 15 0.87 0.12 -0.90
N THR A 16 0.42 -0.75 0.00
CA THR A 16 1.25 -1.74 0.69
C THR A 16 0.95 -3.14 0.16
N PHE A 17 2.00 -3.80 -0.33
CA PHE A 17 2.01 -5.21 -0.70
C PHE A 17 2.61 -6.00 0.46
N ALA A 18 1.78 -6.79 1.14
CA ALA A 18 2.16 -7.60 2.28
C ALA A 18 2.08 -9.08 1.90
N ARG A 19 3.22 -9.67 1.56
CA ARG A 19 3.34 -11.06 1.09
C ARG A 19 3.71 -11.98 2.23
N ALA A 20 3.05 -13.14 2.29
CA ALA A 20 3.37 -14.25 3.20
C ALA A 20 3.54 -13.81 4.67
N VAL A 21 2.70 -12.87 5.11
CA VAL A 21 2.76 -12.27 6.45
C VAL A 21 2.67 -13.36 7.52
N SER A 22 3.44 -13.19 8.61
CA SER A 22 3.57 -14.14 9.71
C SER A 22 4.29 -15.45 9.36
N THR A 23 5.04 -15.48 8.25
CA THR A 23 5.92 -16.59 7.87
C THR A 23 7.37 -16.12 7.67
N PRO A 24 8.36 -17.01 7.61
CA PRO A 24 9.75 -16.64 7.32
C PRO A 24 9.95 -15.94 5.96
N ASP A 25 9.04 -16.18 4.99
CA ASP A 25 9.08 -15.57 3.66
C ASP A 25 8.42 -14.17 3.61
N GLN A 26 8.11 -13.57 4.77
CA GLN A 26 7.40 -12.31 4.84
C GLN A 26 8.17 -11.19 4.11
N ALA A 27 7.46 -10.53 3.18
CA ALA A 27 7.97 -9.34 2.51
C ALA A 27 6.89 -8.25 2.51
N ILE A 28 7.22 -7.09 3.07
CA ILE A 28 6.33 -5.92 3.13
C ILE A 28 6.96 -4.81 2.30
N ARG A 29 6.22 -4.32 1.30
CA ARG A 29 6.65 -3.18 0.49
C ARG A 29 5.54 -2.17 0.34
N THR A 30 5.82 -0.94 0.72
CA THR A 30 4.92 0.21 0.50
C THR A 30 5.53 1.11 -0.57
N VAL A 31 4.73 1.41 -1.60
CA VAL A 31 5.11 2.26 -2.74
C VAL A 31 4.00 3.27 -3.03
N ALA A 32 4.32 4.30 -3.81
CA ALA A 32 3.29 5.17 -4.40
C ALA A 32 2.47 4.39 -5.45
N LEU A 33 1.23 4.80 -5.70
CA LEU A 33 0.35 4.16 -6.68
C LEU A 33 0.91 4.26 -8.11
N SER A 34 1.64 5.33 -8.43
CA SER A 34 2.39 5.47 -9.69
C SER A 34 3.44 4.37 -9.88
N GLU A 35 4.08 3.93 -8.80
CA GLU A 35 5.13 2.91 -8.82
C GLU A 35 4.58 1.49 -8.66
N ALA A 36 3.32 1.34 -8.26
CA ALA A 36 2.69 0.03 -8.08
C ALA A 36 2.60 -0.71 -9.42
N ARG A 37 3.05 -1.97 -9.45
CA ARG A 37 2.99 -2.85 -10.63
C ARG A 37 2.24 -4.14 -10.29
N PRO A 38 1.48 -4.73 -11.24
CA PRO A 38 0.70 -5.94 -10.97
C PRO A 38 1.53 -7.11 -10.42
N GLU A 39 2.77 -7.25 -10.88
CA GLU A 39 3.67 -8.37 -10.55
C GLU A 39 4.21 -8.29 -9.11
N MET A 40 3.91 -7.20 -8.38
CA MET A 40 4.24 -7.06 -6.97
C MET A 40 3.32 -7.89 -6.05
N ALA A 41 2.20 -8.40 -6.58
CA ALA A 41 1.25 -9.22 -5.86
C ALA A 41 1.15 -10.62 -6.48
N ASP A 42 1.19 -11.64 -5.63
CA ASP A 42 0.86 -13.03 -5.95
C ASP A 42 -0.31 -13.52 -5.07
N MET A 43 -0.65 -14.80 -5.15
CA MET A 43 -1.73 -15.42 -4.35
C MET A 43 -1.48 -15.37 -2.83
N ARG A 44 -0.25 -15.11 -2.38
CA ARG A 44 0.11 -14.98 -0.95
C ARG A 44 0.23 -13.52 -0.52
N THR A 45 -0.25 -12.58 -1.33
CA THR A 45 -0.10 -11.14 -1.09
C THR A 45 -1.43 -10.47 -0.77
N VAL A 46 -1.49 -9.79 0.37
CA VAL A 46 -2.57 -8.85 0.69
C VAL A 46 -2.14 -7.45 0.23
N VAL A 47 -3.02 -6.77 -0.50
CA VAL A 47 -2.80 -5.38 -0.94
C VAL A 47 -3.65 -4.44 -0.10
N ILE A 48 -3.00 -3.51 0.60
CA ILE A 48 -3.65 -2.49 1.43
C ILE A 48 -3.47 -1.13 0.74
N VAL A 49 -4.58 -0.48 0.41
CA VAL A 49 -4.59 0.87 -0.16
C VAL A 49 -4.90 1.87 0.94
N GLY A 50 -4.02 2.85 1.15
CA GLY A 50 -4.26 3.93 2.11
C GLY A 50 -5.45 4.81 1.73
N ASN A 51 -5.84 5.71 2.63
CA ASN A 51 -6.71 6.83 2.31
C ASN A 51 -5.88 8.07 1.95
N SER A 52 -6.54 9.22 1.72
CA SER A 52 -5.86 10.48 1.38
C SER A 52 -4.96 11.03 2.48
N GLN A 53 -5.09 10.57 3.72
CA GLN A 53 -4.27 11.00 4.85
C GLN A 53 -3.19 9.99 5.25
N THR A 54 -3.20 8.79 4.66
CA THR A 54 -2.19 7.77 4.97
C THR A 54 -0.80 8.27 4.61
N ARG A 55 0.12 8.20 5.57
CA ARG A 55 1.50 8.64 5.41
C ARG A 55 2.48 7.65 6.02
N ARG A 56 3.73 7.75 5.59
CA ARG A 56 4.85 6.94 6.08
C ARG A 56 5.70 7.74 7.06
N VAL A 57 6.07 7.12 8.18
CA VAL A 57 7.04 7.64 9.16
C VAL A 57 8.05 6.55 9.47
N GLY A 58 9.27 6.72 8.96
CA GLY A 58 10.30 5.69 9.02
C GLY A 58 9.84 4.39 8.34
N ALA A 59 9.81 3.30 9.10
CA ALA A 59 9.32 1.99 8.62
C ALA A 59 7.79 1.85 8.70
N TRP A 60 7.09 2.77 9.36
CA TRP A 60 5.66 2.63 9.67
C TRP A 60 4.78 3.38 8.68
N VAL A 61 3.60 2.83 8.42
CA VAL A 61 2.55 3.46 7.60
C VAL A 61 1.31 3.58 8.46
N TYR A 62 0.72 4.77 8.51
CA TYR A 62 -0.49 5.01 9.30
C TYR A 62 -1.30 6.17 8.73
N SER A 63 -2.60 6.19 9.05
CA SER A 63 -3.44 7.37 8.85
C SER A 63 -3.60 8.09 10.19
N PRO A 64 -3.19 9.36 10.31
CA PRO A 64 -3.47 10.14 11.50
C PRO A 64 -4.99 10.30 11.65
N ARG A 65 -5.48 10.27 12.89
CA ARG A 65 -6.82 10.75 13.21
C ARG A 65 -6.67 12.12 13.84
N SER A 66 -7.37 13.11 13.28
CA SER A 66 -7.59 14.39 13.95
C SER A 66 -8.98 14.37 14.54
N ALA A 67 -9.09 14.51 15.85
CA ALA A 67 -10.32 14.98 16.49
C ALA A 67 -10.12 16.47 16.77
N PRO A 68 -11.10 17.34 16.45
CA PRO A 68 -11.05 18.74 16.87
C PRO A 68 -11.11 18.86 18.40
#